data_AF-A0A7L3XB20-F1
#
_entry.id   AF-A0A7L3XB20-F1
#
_cell.length_a   1.000
_cell.length_b   1.000
_cell.length_c   1.000
_cell.angle_alpha   90.00
_cell.angle_beta   90.00
_cell.angle_gamma   90.00
#
_symmetry.space_group_name_H-M   'P 1'
#
loop_
_entity.id
_entity.type
_entity.pdbx_description
1 polymer ?
#
loop_
_entity_poly.entity_id
_entity_poly.type
_entity_poly.pdbx_seq_one_letter_code
_entity_poly.pdbx_strand_id
1 'polypeptide(L)'
;MSAGDRRCAAGFAFRSLPQKVFSCLEDRDIGDRFLKWSMQGRITAQAFSFDQQFKPYQKDEFVMAFFNDQNVNSSLKLLSASGQWTTLGSKVTKIEATVVPCTEISMSFFDRLYCEGIVRETGDIVKCYDDYYDDILISDELRKV
;
A
#
# COMPACT_ATOMS: atom_id res chain seq x y z
N MET A 1 44.62 27.22 5.73
CA MET A 1 43.99 25.95 5.30
C MET A 1 42.62 25.90 5.95
N SER A 2 41.57 26.22 5.18
CA SER A 2 40.21 26.38 5.71
C SER A 2 39.63 25.01 6.02
N ALA A 3 39.17 24.83 7.26
CA ALA A 3 38.38 23.68 7.66
C ALA A 3 37.11 23.67 6.82
N GLY A 4 36.96 22.63 5.99
CA GLY A 4 35.75 22.41 5.22
C GLY A 4 34.60 22.16 6.18
N ASP A 5 33.79 23.20 6.36
CA ASP A 5 32.48 23.16 6.97
C ASP A 5 31.69 22.00 6.33
N ARG A 6 31.55 20.91 7.08
CA ARG A 6 30.83 19.71 6.67
C ARG A 6 29.36 20.09 6.74
N ARG A 7 28.86 20.78 5.71
CA ARG A 7 27.45 21.06 5.49
C ARG A 7 26.70 19.75 5.70
N CYS A 8 26.00 19.62 6.83
CA CYS A 8 24.96 18.62 6.98
C CYS A 8 24.04 18.80 5.77
N ALA A 9 24.01 17.82 4.87
CA ALA A 9 23.05 17.84 3.78
C ALA A 9 21.66 18.06 4.41
N ALA A 10 20.94 19.08 3.94
CA ALA A 10 19.61 19.37 4.44
C ALA A 10 18.76 18.09 4.31
N GLY A 11 18.44 17.48 5.46
CA GLY A 11 17.69 16.23 5.50
C GLY A 11 16.28 16.41 4.95
N PHE A 12 15.63 15.29 4.60
CA PHE A 12 14.21 15.30 4.27
C PHE A 12 13.39 15.77 5.47
N ALA A 13 12.37 16.60 5.21
CA ALA A 13 11.43 17.05 6.24
C ALA A 13 10.02 16.73 5.78
N PHE A 14 9.26 16.08 6.65
CA PHE A 14 7.95 15.54 6.31
C PHE A 14 6.84 16.27 7.07
N ARG A 15 5.76 16.60 6.36
CA ARG A 15 4.59 17.28 6.92
C ARG A 15 3.36 16.41 6.75
N SER A 16 2.66 16.14 7.85
CA SER A 16 1.38 15.43 7.81
C SER A 16 0.30 16.31 7.16
N LEU A 17 -0.54 15.71 6.32
CA LEU A 17 -1.66 16.36 5.65
C LEU A 17 -2.99 15.76 6.16
N PRO A 18 -3.42 16.07 7.40
CA PRO A 18 -4.61 15.48 8.01
C PRO A 18 -5.91 15.84 7.26
N GLN A 19 -5.93 16.95 6.53
CA GLN A 19 -7.06 17.40 5.74
C GLN A 19 -7.23 16.65 4.41
N LYS A 20 -6.25 15.81 4.01
CA LYS A 20 -6.35 15.05 2.77
C LYS A 20 -7.25 13.83 2.98
N VAL A 21 -8.43 13.90 2.39
CA VAL A 21 -9.43 12.82 2.42
C VAL A 21 -9.24 11.89 1.23
N PHE A 22 -9.45 10.60 1.45
CA PHE A 22 -9.37 9.56 0.44
C PHE A 22 -10.79 9.03 0.19
N SER A 23 -11.52 9.63 -0.74
CA SER A 23 -12.94 9.32 -0.98
C SER A 23 -13.21 7.85 -1.27
N CYS A 24 -12.24 7.13 -1.87
CA CYS A 24 -12.35 5.70 -2.10
C CYS A 24 -12.45 4.85 -0.82
N LEU A 25 -11.98 5.34 0.33
CA LEU A 25 -12.11 4.65 1.61
C LEU A 25 -13.44 4.93 2.33
N GLU A 26 -14.18 5.95 1.89
CA GLU A 26 -15.48 6.35 2.44
C GLU A 26 -16.66 5.82 1.60
N ASP A 27 -16.37 5.36 0.38
CA ASP A 27 -17.33 4.78 -0.54
C ASP A 27 -17.91 3.46 0.01
N ARG A 28 -19.25 3.34 -0.07
CA ARG A 28 -19.97 2.18 0.46
C ARG A 28 -19.65 0.90 -0.29
N ASP A 29 -19.61 0.94 -1.62
CA ASP A 29 -19.37 -0.24 -2.45
C ASP A 29 -17.94 -0.74 -2.24
N ILE A 30 -16.98 0.18 -2.06
CA ILE A 30 -15.61 -0.16 -1.70
C ILE A 30 -15.55 -0.70 -0.27
N GLY A 31 -16.31 -0.13 0.67
CA GLY A 31 -16.46 -0.64 2.03
C GLY A 31 -16.94 -2.09 2.08
N ASP A 32 -17.98 -2.42 1.31
CA ASP A 32 -18.52 -3.78 1.19
C ASP A 32 -17.47 -4.74 0.59
N ARG A 33 -16.64 -4.27 -0.35
CA ARG A 33 -15.50 -5.05 -0.86
C ARG A 33 -14.44 -5.25 0.22
N PHE A 34 -14.06 -4.22 0.99
CA PHE A 34 -13.12 -4.39 2.09
C PHE A 34 -13.62 -5.36 3.16
N LEU A 35 -14.92 -5.42 3.41
CA LEU A 35 -15.51 -6.41 4.30
C LEU A 35 -15.26 -7.84 3.81
N LYS A 36 -15.46 -8.11 2.51
CA LYS A 36 -15.20 -9.44 1.91
C LYS A 36 -13.77 -9.93 2.16
N TRP A 37 -12.80 -9.02 2.16
CA TRP A 37 -11.39 -9.32 2.39
C TRP A 37 -10.96 -9.19 3.86
N SER A 38 -11.89 -9.00 4.79
CA SER A 38 -11.59 -8.74 6.23
C SER A 38 -10.66 -7.54 6.46
N MET A 39 -10.71 -6.55 5.57
CA MET A 39 -9.90 -5.32 5.61
C MET A 39 -10.65 -4.13 6.20
N GLN A 40 -11.97 -4.20 6.31
CA GLN A 40 -12.79 -3.11 6.85
C GLN A 40 -12.35 -2.77 8.29
N GLY A 41 -12.11 -1.49 8.56
CA GLY A 41 -11.62 -1.01 9.85
C GLY A 41 -10.16 -1.38 10.19
N ARG A 42 -9.47 -2.11 9.31
CA ARG A 42 -8.07 -2.55 9.43
C ARG A 42 -7.13 -1.87 8.43
N ILE A 43 -7.67 -1.01 7.57
CA ILE A 43 -6.92 -0.19 6.62
C ILE A 43 -7.14 1.30 6.91
N THR A 44 -6.10 2.10 6.70
CA THR A 44 -6.16 3.55 6.75
C THR A 44 -5.17 4.11 5.73
N ALA A 45 -5.47 5.29 5.19
CA ALA A 45 -4.55 6.04 4.36
C ALA A 45 -4.19 7.36 5.03
N GLN A 46 -2.92 7.71 4.95
CA GLN A 46 -2.40 8.98 5.45
C GLN A 46 -1.51 9.59 4.39
N ALA A 47 -1.53 10.92 4.30
CA ALA A 47 -0.71 11.66 3.36
C ALA A 47 0.34 12.49 4.10
N PHE A 48 1.54 12.45 3.56
CA PHE A 48 2.65 13.28 4.00
C PHE A 48 3.24 14.00 2.78
N SER A 49 3.64 15.25 2.93
CA SER A 49 4.38 16.00 1.92
C SER A 49 5.83 16.21 2.31
N PHE A 50 6.68 16.39 1.30
CA PHE A 50 8.07 16.77 1.42
C PHE A 50 8.41 17.71 0.23
N ASP A 51 9.33 18.64 0.45
CA ASP A 51 9.68 19.68 -0.54
C ASP A 51 11.11 19.50 -1.10
N GLN A 52 11.91 18.60 -0.51
CA GLN A 52 13.30 18.38 -0.89
C GLN A 52 13.42 17.60 -2.21
N GLN A 53 14.51 17.81 -2.93
CA GLN A 53 14.82 17.02 -4.13
C GLN A 53 15.00 15.54 -3.76
N PHE A 54 14.31 14.68 -4.50
CA PHE A 54 14.42 13.23 -4.38
C PHE A 54 15.05 12.66 -5.65
N LYS A 55 16.05 11.79 -5.49
CA LYS A 55 16.63 11.02 -6.59
C LYS A 55 16.45 9.52 -6.30
N PRO A 56 16.09 8.69 -7.28
CA PRO A 56 15.75 7.28 -7.04
C PRO A 56 16.81 6.46 -6.31
N TYR A 57 18.10 6.74 -6.51
CA TYR A 57 19.19 6.07 -5.82
C TYR A 57 19.25 6.37 -4.31
N GLN A 58 18.54 7.41 -3.84
CA GLN A 58 18.43 7.76 -2.43
C GLN A 58 17.24 7.08 -1.74
N LYS A 59 16.58 6.11 -2.38
CA LYS A 59 15.39 5.43 -1.84
C LYS A 59 15.58 4.95 -0.40
N ASP A 60 16.73 4.35 -0.10
CA ASP A 60 16.97 3.76 1.22
C ASP A 60 17.16 4.85 2.29
N GLU A 61 17.90 5.90 1.97
CA GLU A 61 18.07 7.08 2.83
C GLU A 61 16.74 7.81 3.04
N PHE A 62 15.94 7.97 1.98
CA PHE A 62 14.64 8.64 2.03
C PHE A 62 13.67 7.90 2.93
N VAL A 63 13.53 6.58 2.77
CA VAL A 63 12.60 5.78 3.58
C VAL A 63 13.10 5.70 5.03
N MET A 64 14.42 5.59 5.25
CA MET A 64 15.03 5.66 6.59
C MET A 64 14.77 7.01 7.27
N ALA A 65 14.87 8.11 6.53
CA ALA A 65 14.55 9.44 7.03
C ALA A 65 13.06 9.60 7.33
N PHE A 66 12.18 9.08 6.45
CA PHE A 66 10.73 9.15 6.62
C PHE A 66 10.27 8.52 7.93
N PHE A 67 10.65 7.27 8.20
CA PHE A 67 10.18 6.57 9.40
C PHE A 67 10.85 7.05 10.71
N ASN A 68 11.98 7.77 10.61
CA ASN A 68 12.66 8.37 11.76
C ASN A 68 12.34 9.86 11.93
N ASP A 69 11.55 10.47 11.05
CA ASP A 69 11.04 11.82 11.24
C ASP A 69 10.07 11.86 12.42
N GLN A 70 10.23 12.83 13.32
CA GLN A 70 9.45 12.90 14.55
C GLN A 70 7.94 13.09 14.27
N ASN A 71 7.57 13.83 13.23
CA ASN A 71 6.17 14.04 12.88
C ASN A 71 5.57 12.75 12.31
N VAL A 72 6.31 12.04 11.45
CA VAL A 72 5.87 10.75 10.89
C VAL A 72 5.76 9.70 11.99
N ASN A 73 6.80 9.53 12.80
CA ASN A 73 6.88 8.50 13.84
C ASN A 73 5.73 8.60 14.86
N SER A 74 5.37 9.83 15.22
CA SER A 74 4.31 10.12 16.19
C SER A 74 2.89 10.13 15.61
N SER A 75 2.72 10.19 14.28
CA SER A 75 1.40 10.33 13.64
C SER A 75 1.03 9.21 12.68
N LEU A 76 1.99 8.46 12.14
CA LEU A 76 1.75 7.33 11.25
C LEU A 76 1.04 6.22 12.01
N LYS A 77 -0.20 5.95 11.60
CA LYS A 77 -1.07 4.92 12.15
C LYS A 77 -0.67 3.56 11.61
N LEU A 78 -0.48 2.62 12.52
CA LEU A 78 -0.20 1.23 12.25
C LEU A 78 -1.20 0.37 13.02
N LEU A 79 -1.58 -0.76 12.45
CA LEU A 79 -2.40 -1.73 13.14
C LEU A 79 -1.49 -2.73 13.87
N SER A 80 -1.62 -2.82 15.19
CA SER A 80 -0.87 -3.79 15.99
C SER A 80 -1.33 -5.22 15.71
N ALA A 81 -0.54 -6.21 16.14
CA ALA A 81 -0.95 -7.62 16.11
C ALA A 81 -2.22 -7.91 16.93
N SER A 82 -2.52 -7.07 17.94
CA SER A 82 -3.76 -7.13 18.72
C SER A 82 -4.96 -6.43 18.05
N GLY A 83 -4.79 -5.91 16.82
CA GLY A 83 -5.84 -5.20 16.09
C GLY A 83 -6.13 -3.79 16.61
N GLN A 84 -5.22 -3.21 17.40
CA GLN A 84 -5.36 -1.86 17.93
C GLN A 84 -4.55 -0.88 17.08
N TRP A 85 -5.13 0.28 16.78
CA TRP A 85 -4.42 1.35 16.09
C TRP A 85 -3.39 1.98 17.04
N THR A 86 -2.15 2.05 16.57
CA THR A 86 -1.00 2.61 17.31
C THR A 86 -0.10 3.39 16.36
N THR A 87 1.03 3.88 16.86
CA THR A 87 2.07 4.58 16.08
C THR A 87 3.40 3.85 16.22
N LEU A 88 4.42 4.23 15.44
CA LEU A 88 5.75 3.62 15.54
C LEU A 88 6.36 3.79 16.94
N GLY A 89 6.20 4.99 17.51
CA GLY A 89 6.58 5.33 18.89
C GLY A 89 8.07 5.16 19.23
N SER A 90 8.90 4.78 18.28
CA SER A 90 10.29 4.37 18.51
C SER A 90 11.13 4.50 17.24
N LYS A 91 12.45 4.64 17.43
CA LYS A 91 13.40 4.82 16.34
C LYS A 91 13.50 3.54 15.51
N VAL A 92 13.35 3.66 14.19
CA VAL A 92 13.48 2.53 13.28
C VAL A 92 14.95 2.26 12.98
N THR A 93 15.37 1.00 13.14
CA THR A 93 16.77 0.57 13.02
C THR A 93 17.09 -0.09 11.69
N LYS A 94 16.08 -0.68 11.03
CA LYS A 94 16.24 -1.37 9.74
C LYS A 94 15.02 -1.15 8.87
N ILE A 95 15.27 -0.83 7.61
CA ILE A 95 14.28 -0.67 6.54
C ILE A 95 14.82 -1.35 5.29
N GLU A 96 13.92 -1.95 4.52
CA GLU A 96 14.20 -2.52 3.21
C GLU A 96 13.23 -1.91 2.20
N ALA A 97 13.77 -1.28 1.16
CA ALA A 97 12.98 -0.70 0.08
C ALA A 97 13.24 -1.47 -1.23
N THR A 98 12.23 -2.20 -1.69
CA THR A 98 12.29 -2.97 -2.95
C THR A 98 11.62 -2.19 -4.06
N VAL A 99 12.30 -2.06 -5.20
CA VAL A 99 11.70 -1.46 -6.40
C VAL A 99 10.76 -2.48 -7.01
N VAL A 100 9.47 -2.13 -7.09
CA VAL A 100 8.47 -2.93 -7.78
C VAL A 100 8.44 -2.48 -9.25
N PRO A 101 8.71 -3.38 -10.22
CA PRO A 101 8.59 -3.05 -11.63
C PRO A 101 7.13 -2.76 -11.98
N CYS A 102 6.82 -1.52 -12.34
CA CYS A 102 5.51 -1.16 -12.87
C CYS A 102 5.51 -1.29 -14.39
N THR A 103 5.47 -2.54 -14.90
CA THR A 103 5.48 -2.80 -16.34
C THR A 103 4.10 -2.65 -16.97
N GLU A 104 3.05 -2.91 -16.20
CA GLU A 104 1.65 -2.79 -16.61
C GLU A 104 0.98 -1.67 -15.83
N ILE A 105 0.57 -0.62 -16.54
CA ILE A 105 -0.16 0.53 -15.98
C ILE A 105 -1.65 0.50 -16.36
N SER A 106 -2.04 -0.46 -17.18
CA SER A 106 -3.39 -0.58 -17.72
C SER A 106 -4.15 -1.69 -17.01
N MET A 107 -5.43 -1.44 -16.73
CA MET A 107 -6.35 -2.47 -16.27
C MET A 107 -6.72 -3.48 -17.36
N SER A 108 -6.29 -3.25 -18.61
CA SER A 108 -6.55 -4.14 -19.75
C SER A 108 -5.95 -5.54 -19.58
N PHE A 109 -4.98 -5.72 -18.68
CA PHE A 109 -4.50 -7.04 -18.29
C PHE A 109 -5.66 -7.95 -17.80
N PHE A 110 -6.68 -7.37 -17.16
CA PHE A 110 -7.84 -8.11 -16.67
C PHE A 110 -8.92 -8.32 -17.73
N ASP A 111 -8.83 -7.69 -18.90
CA ASP A 111 -9.85 -7.84 -19.97
C ASP A 111 -9.98 -9.29 -20.42
N ARG A 112 -8.88 -10.06 -20.36
CA ARG A 112 -8.88 -11.49 -20.67
C ARG A 112 -9.88 -12.27 -19.82
N LEU A 113 -10.09 -11.89 -18.55
CA LEU A 113 -11.07 -12.54 -17.68
C LEU A 113 -12.51 -12.33 -18.18
N TYR A 114 -12.79 -11.19 -18.80
CA TYR A 114 -14.10 -10.90 -19.40
C TYR A 114 -14.25 -11.61 -20.76
N CYS A 115 -13.22 -11.56 -21.60
CA CYS A 115 -13.25 -12.20 -22.93
C CYS A 115 -13.43 -13.71 -22.85
N GLU A 116 -12.81 -14.37 -21.86
CA GLU A 116 -12.91 -15.82 -21.66
C GLU A 116 -14.18 -16.22 -20.85
N GLY A 117 -15.06 -15.26 -20.54
CA GLY A 117 -16.33 -15.53 -19.85
C GLY A 117 -16.20 -15.95 -18.39
N ILE A 118 -15.06 -15.67 -17.77
CA ILE A 118 -14.74 -16.08 -16.39
C ILE A 118 -15.35 -15.11 -15.39
N VAL A 119 -15.50 -13.85 -15.80
CA VAL A 119 -16.11 -12.78 -15.02
C VAL A 119 -17.32 -12.25 -15.76
N ARG A 120 -18.44 -12.09 -15.04
CA ARG A 120 -19.66 -11.46 -15.57
C ARG A 120 -19.45 -9.96 -15.77
N GLU A 121 -20.34 -9.30 -16.51
CA GLU A 121 -20.33 -7.83 -16.65
C GLU A 121 -20.38 -7.11 -15.28
N THR A 122 -20.95 -7.75 -14.25
CA THR A 122 -21.00 -7.24 -12.87
C THR A 122 -19.66 -7.28 -12.14
N GLY A 123 -18.66 -7.98 -12.69
CA GLY A 123 -17.39 -8.26 -12.01
C GLY A 123 -17.38 -9.52 -11.15
N ASP A 124 -18.49 -10.27 -11.10
CA ASP A 124 -18.57 -11.52 -10.35
C ASP A 124 -17.94 -12.68 -11.12
N ILE A 125 -17.15 -13.50 -10.42
CA ILE A 125 -16.56 -14.71 -10.97
C ILE A 125 -17.66 -15.73 -11.25
N VAL A 126 -17.68 -16.28 -12.46
CA VAL A 126 -18.61 -17.32 -12.88
C VAL A 126 -18.31 -18.60 -12.12
N LYS A 127 -19.32 -19.13 -11.43
CA LYS A 127 -19.21 -20.39 -10.71
C LYS A 127 -19.38 -21.58 -11.63
N CYS A 128 -18.60 -22.64 -11.40
CA CYS A 128 -18.74 -23.94 -12.05
C CYS A 128 -19.07 -25.04 -11.02
N TYR A 129 -19.13 -26.30 -11.46
CA TYR A 129 -19.24 -27.44 -10.55
C TYR A 129 -18.03 -27.51 -9.62
N ASP A 130 -18.28 -27.96 -8.39
CA ASP A 130 -17.24 -28.10 -7.39
C ASP A 130 -16.20 -29.13 -7.82
N ASP A 131 -14.95 -28.72 -7.78
CA ASP A 131 -13.77 -29.55 -7.96
C ASP A 131 -12.88 -29.44 -6.71
N TYR A 132 -12.05 -30.45 -6.47
CA TYR A 132 -11.13 -30.46 -5.32
C TYR A 132 -9.70 -30.41 -5.83
N TYR A 133 -8.95 -29.42 -5.35
CA TYR A 133 -7.51 -29.32 -5.59
C TYR A 133 -6.81 -29.14 -4.26
N ASP A 134 -5.90 -30.06 -3.91
CA ASP A 134 -5.19 -30.09 -2.62
C ASP A 134 -6.15 -29.93 -1.42
N ASP A 135 -7.26 -30.69 -1.43
CA ASP A 135 -8.33 -30.67 -0.42
C ASP A 135 -9.07 -29.33 -0.28
N ILE A 136 -8.86 -28.38 -1.20
CA ILE A 136 -9.59 -27.12 -1.28
C ILE A 136 -10.69 -27.24 -2.33
N LEU A 137 -11.92 -26.95 -1.91
CA LEU A 137 -13.07 -26.88 -2.80
C LEU A 137 -12.96 -25.64 -3.70
N ILE A 138 -13.05 -25.86 -5.00
CA ILE A 138 -12.98 -24.86 -6.06
C ILE A 138 -14.28 -24.92 -6.83
N SER A 139 -14.91 -23.76 -7.01
CA SER A 139 -16.14 -23.65 -7.81
C SER A 139 -16.00 -22.56 -8.87
N ASP A 140 -14.81 -22.38 -9.43
CA ASP A 140 -14.49 -21.37 -10.43
C ASP A 140 -13.52 -21.89 -11.50
N GLU A 141 -13.44 -21.17 -12.62
CA GLU A 141 -12.61 -21.53 -13.78
C GLU A 141 -11.34 -20.65 -13.93
N LEU A 142 -10.92 -19.95 -12.87
CA LEU A 142 -9.77 -19.01 -12.92
C LEU A 142 -8.45 -19.67 -13.33
N ARG A 143 -8.34 -21.00 -13.18
CA ARG A 143 -7.12 -21.77 -13.46
C ARG A 143 -6.98 -22.19 -14.93
N LYS A 144 -8.01 -21.97 -15.75
CA LYS A 144 -8.02 -22.39 -17.17
C LYS A 144 -7.43 -21.34 -18.13
N VAL A 145 -6.88 -20.23 -17.60
CA VAL A 145 -6.47 -19.02 -18.35
C VAL A 145 -4.96 -18.85 -18.36
#